data_AF-A0AAX0PWQ7-F1
#
_entry.id   AF-A0AAX0PWQ7-F1
#
_cell.length_a   1.000
_cell.length_b   1.000
_cell.length_c   1.000
_cell.angle_alpha   90.00
_cell.angle_beta   90.00
_cell.angle_gamma   90.00
#
_symmetry.space_group_name_H-M   'P 1'
#
loop_
_entity.id
_entity.type
_entity.pdbx_description
1 polymer ?
#
loop_
_entity_poly.entity_id
_entity_poly.type
_entity_poly.pdbx_seq_one_letter_code
_entity_poly.pdbx_strand_id
1 'polypeptide(L)'
;MSEKIVKGRDWAFIVYPESAPKNWREILDETHMRWVESPLHDKDFNPDGTFKKPHWHVMLSADGPITLKAVEKIIEPLNVPAPQKVGSGRGMIRYFIHLDNPEKYQYSRDEIVAHGGADVESYFELTKTNKISVMKDIITYIYENEIDNYADFLMICIQKSDEWFDVAINNNTLAINKMIDYQKWAKDQDIISYDSYPTYDAPAYKPAFLYDLMRSLKHQPFMLMESAPSQVNWQSYSPLKRPGQMAATELQAVAHGADTVQFFQLKQAVGGSEKFHSAIIAHSQRTDTRAFRELADLGQKLKEAGPTILGSKTKAKVAIVFDWSNFWSYEYVDGITQDLNYVDSILDYYRQFYERNIPTDIIGVDDDFSNYDLVVAPVLYMVKAGLAEKINSYVEKGGHFVTTYMSGMVDSTDNVYLGGYPGPLKDVTGIWVEESDAMVLGQKVRVKMDDKEYETSLMCDLIHPNKAKVLASYADEFYAGTAAITENDYGKGKAWYVGTKLGHQGLTQLFKHIVLETGVESLVCDSHKLEVTKRVTADGKKLYFVLNMSNEERELPNKFADYEDILTGEKAKSSMKGWDVQVLTK
;
A
#
# COMPACT_ATOMS: atom_id res chain seq x y z
N MET A 1 -18.04 2.49 60.95
CA MET A 1 -17.77 2.03 59.57
C MET A 1 -18.07 3.20 58.65
N SER A 2 -17.12 3.67 57.87
CA SER A 2 -17.33 4.74 56.88
C SER A 2 -18.22 4.21 55.74
N GLU A 3 -19.34 4.88 55.44
CA GLU A 3 -20.16 4.58 54.26
C GLU A 3 -19.28 4.60 53.00
N LYS A 4 -19.31 3.51 52.23
CA LYS A 4 -18.62 3.44 50.93
C LYS A 4 -19.33 4.42 49.97
N ILE A 5 -18.66 5.52 49.64
CA ILE A 5 -19.16 6.48 48.65
C ILE A 5 -19.14 5.81 47.27
N VAL A 6 -20.32 5.53 46.71
CA VAL A 6 -20.46 4.99 45.35
C VAL A 6 -20.30 6.12 44.34
N LYS A 7 -19.31 6.00 43.45
CA LYS A 7 -19.06 6.89 42.32
C LYS A 7 -19.09 6.13 40.99
N GLY A 8 -19.61 6.76 39.95
CA GLY A 8 -19.70 6.20 38.60
C GLY A 8 -19.80 7.32 37.57
N ARG A 9 -19.35 7.03 36.34
CA ARG A 9 -19.49 7.96 35.21
C ARG A 9 -20.89 7.87 34.62
N ASP A 10 -21.36 6.64 34.41
CA ASP A 10 -22.61 6.34 33.76
C ASP A 10 -23.61 5.80 34.80
N TRP A 11 -24.84 6.30 34.71
CA TRP A 11 -25.93 5.99 35.63
C TRP A 11 -27.20 5.72 34.86
N ALA A 12 -27.91 4.66 35.24
CA ALA A 12 -29.15 4.27 34.61
C ALA A 12 -30.31 4.39 35.59
N PHE A 13 -31.47 4.81 35.08
CA PHE A 13 -32.72 4.85 35.82
C PHE A 13 -33.88 4.60 34.87
N ILE A 14 -35.06 4.38 35.44
CA ILE A 14 -36.26 4.02 34.70
C ILE A 14 -37.27 5.16 34.80
N VAL A 15 -37.80 5.58 33.65
CA VAL A 15 -38.85 6.61 33.59
C VAL A 15 -40.17 5.94 33.24
N TYR A 16 -41.17 6.08 34.11
CA TYR A 16 -42.52 5.58 33.84
C TYR A 16 -43.39 6.69 33.24
N PRO A 17 -44.12 6.44 32.14
CA PRO A 17 -45.01 7.43 31.52
C PRO A 17 -46.08 7.98 32.47
N GLU A 18 -46.51 7.17 33.45
CA GLU A 18 -47.59 7.51 34.38
C GLU A 18 -47.15 8.40 35.55
N SER A 19 -45.88 8.34 35.96
CA SER A 19 -45.39 9.01 37.17
C SER A 19 -44.42 10.16 36.92
N ALA A 20 -43.80 10.20 35.74
CA ALA A 20 -42.86 11.25 35.36
C ALA A 20 -43.60 12.53 34.95
N PRO A 21 -43.03 13.72 35.22
CA PRO A 21 -43.61 14.97 34.73
C PRO A 21 -43.59 15.00 33.19
N LYS A 22 -44.57 15.68 32.58
CA LYS A 22 -44.71 15.72 31.10
C LYS A 22 -43.45 16.27 30.40
N ASN A 23 -42.72 17.16 31.06
CA ASN A 23 -41.50 17.80 30.57
C ASN A 23 -40.20 17.13 31.08
N TRP A 24 -40.24 15.86 31.49
CA TRP A 24 -39.07 15.17 32.07
C TRP A 24 -37.82 15.17 31.16
N ARG A 25 -38.01 15.17 29.83
CA ARG A 25 -36.91 15.28 28.85
C ARG A 25 -36.26 16.66 28.89
N GLU A 26 -37.06 17.72 28.95
CA GLU A 26 -36.58 19.11 29.08
C GLU A 26 -35.78 19.29 30.37
N ILE A 27 -36.25 18.71 31.48
CA ILE A 27 -35.55 18.73 32.77
C ILE A 27 -34.14 18.11 32.65
N LEU A 28 -34.00 16.99 31.92
CA LEU A 28 -32.70 16.37 31.67
C LEU A 28 -31.84 17.17 30.69
N ASP A 29 -32.45 17.74 29.65
CA ASP A 29 -31.74 18.57 28.67
C ASP A 29 -31.17 19.86 29.30
N GLU A 30 -31.85 20.45 30.27
CA GLU A 30 -31.39 21.61 31.06
C GLU A 30 -30.14 21.31 31.91
N THR A 31 -29.82 20.03 32.17
CA THR A 31 -28.57 19.66 32.84
C THR A 31 -27.34 19.81 31.93
N HIS A 32 -27.56 19.91 30.62
CA HIS A 32 -26.53 19.88 29.58
C HIS A 32 -25.61 18.64 29.62
N MET A 33 -26.03 17.59 30.31
CA MET A 33 -25.31 16.32 30.34
C MET A 33 -25.70 15.45 29.15
N ARG A 34 -24.81 14.55 28.75
CA ARG A 34 -25.12 13.52 27.74
C ARG A 34 -26.04 12.48 28.35
N TRP A 35 -27.12 12.15 27.66
CA TRP A 35 -27.97 11.04 28.05
C TRP A 35 -28.61 10.36 26.84
N VAL A 36 -29.04 9.12 27.04
CA VAL A 36 -29.68 8.29 26.01
C VAL A 36 -30.93 7.67 26.60
N GLU A 37 -32.02 7.66 25.84
CA GLU A 37 -33.24 6.90 26.15
C GLU A 37 -33.42 5.71 25.21
N SER A 38 -33.91 4.63 25.79
CA SER A 38 -34.37 3.45 25.06
C SER A 38 -35.65 3.76 24.27
N PRO A 39 -36.06 2.85 23.38
CA PRO A 39 -37.45 2.76 22.94
C PRO A 39 -38.38 2.59 24.14
N LEU A 40 -39.70 2.79 23.97
CA LEU A 40 -40.65 2.50 25.05
C LEU A 40 -40.76 0.99 25.26
N HIS A 41 -40.38 0.50 26.45
CA HIS A 41 -40.49 -0.91 26.81
C HIS A 41 -41.93 -1.28 27.20
N ASP A 42 -42.80 -1.53 26.23
CA ASP A 42 -44.23 -1.85 26.41
C ASP A 42 -44.62 -3.31 26.05
N LYS A 43 -43.64 -4.14 25.65
CA LYS A 43 -43.83 -5.54 25.20
C LYS A 43 -43.12 -6.56 26.09
N ASP A 44 -42.53 -6.10 27.19
CA ASP A 44 -41.79 -6.94 28.12
C ASP A 44 -42.71 -7.70 29.08
N PHE A 45 -42.34 -8.93 29.43
CA PHE A 45 -43.07 -9.78 30.36
C PHE A 45 -42.32 -9.92 31.70
N ASN A 46 -43.08 -10.03 32.78
CA ASN A 46 -42.63 -10.51 34.08
C ASN A 46 -42.43 -12.03 34.06
N PRO A 47 -41.68 -12.61 35.02
CA PRO A 47 -41.50 -14.06 35.13
C PRO A 47 -42.81 -14.86 35.29
N ASP A 48 -43.88 -14.21 35.75
CA ASP A 48 -45.23 -14.78 35.89
C ASP A 48 -46.08 -14.67 34.61
N GLY A 49 -45.52 -14.16 33.52
CA GLY A 49 -46.19 -13.99 32.22
C GLY A 49 -47.07 -12.75 32.10
N THR A 50 -47.12 -11.88 33.11
CA THR A 50 -47.84 -10.61 33.04
C THR A 50 -47.00 -9.53 32.32
N PHE A 51 -47.65 -8.55 31.67
CA PHE A 51 -46.93 -7.43 31.07
C PHE A 51 -46.25 -6.58 32.15
N LYS A 52 -44.99 -6.21 31.89
CA LYS A 52 -44.32 -5.15 32.65
C LYS A 52 -44.98 -3.81 32.35
N LYS A 53 -44.98 -2.94 33.35
CA LYS A 53 -45.42 -1.56 33.17
C LYS A 53 -44.56 -0.89 32.07
N PRO A 54 -45.16 -0.17 31.10
CA PRO A 54 -44.41 0.56 30.09
C PRO A 54 -43.40 1.51 30.73
N HIS A 55 -42.17 1.52 30.23
CA HIS A 55 -41.10 2.35 30.77
C HIS A 55 -40.00 2.65 29.76
N TRP A 56 -39.26 3.73 29.99
CA TRP A 56 -38.00 3.98 29.30
C TRP A 56 -36.83 3.65 30.23
N HIS A 57 -35.81 3.00 29.69
CA HIS A 57 -34.49 3.02 30.30
C HIS A 57 -33.79 4.30 29.85
N VAL A 58 -33.21 5.01 30.82
CA VAL A 58 -32.44 6.22 30.58
C VAL A 58 -31.03 6.01 31.14
N MET A 59 -30.02 6.34 30.35
CA MET A 59 -28.62 6.34 30.77
C MET A 59 -28.06 7.76 30.69
N LEU A 60 -27.67 8.30 31.84
CA LEU A 60 -27.00 9.60 31.98
C LEU A 60 -25.49 9.38 32.09
N SER A 61 -24.71 10.11 31.30
CA SER A 61 -23.25 9.95 31.19
C SER A 61 -22.53 11.27 31.51
N ALA A 62 -21.86 11.31 32.66
CA ALA A 62 -21.07 12.47 33.07
C ALA A 62 -19.68 12.52 32.37
N ASP A 63 -19.03 13.68 32.38
CA ASP A 63 -17.64 13.82 31.88
C ASP A 63 -16.61 13.20 32.81
N GLY A 64 -16.94 13.04 34.10
CA GLY A 64 -16.14 12.32 35.08
C GLY A 64 -17.02 11.62 36.12
N PRO A 65 -16.45 10.77 37.00
CA PRO A 65 -17.23 10.03 37.98
C PRO A 65 -17.93 10.94 39.00
N ILE A 66 -19.26 10.88 39.04
CA ILE A 66 -20.11 11.57 40.01
C ILE A 66 -20.65 10.60 41.07
N THR A 67 -21.03 11.12 42.24
CA THR A 67 -21.56 10.33 43.36
C THR A 67 -23.03 9.98 43.18
N LEU A 68 -23.50 8.87 43.75
CA LEU A 68 -24.93 8.51 43.78
C LEU A 68 -25.83 9.70 44.21
N LYS A 69 -25.47 10.38 45.32
CA LYS A 69 -26.22 11.56 45.82
C LYS A 69 -26.33 12.71 44.81
N ALA A 70 -25.34 12.87 43.93
CA ALA A 70 -25.38 13.91 42.91
C ALA A 70 -26.38 13.55 41.79
N VAL A 71 -26.43 12.26 41.43
CA VAL A 71 -27.39 11.74 40.45
C VAL A 71 -28.80 11.73 41.01
N GLU A 72 -28.98 11.34 42.28
CA GLU A 72 -30.28 11.40 42.96
C GLU A 72 -30.85 12.82 42.93
N LYS A 73 -30.03 13.85 43.15
CA LYS A 73 -30.45 15.24 43.04
C LYS A 73 -30.83 15.65 41.61
N ILE A 74 -30.16 15.10 40.61
CA ILE A 74 -30.46 15.37 39.19
C ILE A 74 -31.82 14.79 38.80
N ILE A 75 -32.13 13.58 39.28
CA ILE A 75 -33.35 12.86 38.89
C ILE A 75 -34.53 13.06 39.85
N GLU A 76 -34.32 13.69 41.00
CA GLU A 76 -35.37 14.00 42.00
C GLU A 76 -36.60 14.67 41.37
N PRO A 77 -36.48 15.66 40.46
CA PRO A 77 -37.63 16.29 39.82
C PRO A 77 -38.41 15.35 38.88
N LEU A 78 -37.81 14.23 38.45
CA LEU A 78 -38.42 13.29 37.51
C LEU A 78 -39.37 12.31 38.19
N ASN A 79 -39.36 12.22 39.53
CA ASN A 79 -40.18 11.26 40.29
C ASN A 79 -40.00 9.80 39.83
N VAL A 80 -38.74 9.37 39.73
CA VAL A 80 -38.31 8.06 39.24
C VAL A 80 -37.68 7.21 40.35
N PRO A 81 -37.58 5.87 40.17
CA PRO A 81 -36.85 5.01 41.10
C PRO A 81 -35.36 5.40 41.22
N ALA A 82 -34.73 4.96 42.31
CA ALA A 82 -33.32 5.22 42.59
C ALA A 82 -32.41 4.78 41.41
N PRO A 83 -31.38 5.57 41.06
CA PRO A 83 -30.52 5.27 39.93
C PRO A 83 -29.53 4.16 40.27
N GLN A 84 -29.10 3.44 39.25
CA GLN A 84 -28.11 2.37 39.36
C GLN A 84 -26.82 2.76 38.63
N LYS A 85 -25.69 2.45 39.25
CA LYS A 85 -24.38 2.64 38.62
C LYS A 85 -24.24 1.68 37.45
N VAL A 86 -23.88 2.19 36.28
CA VAL A 86 -23.64 1.39 35.09
C VAL A 86 -22.18 0.95 35.06
N GLY A 87 -21.97 -0.36 34.85
CA GLY A 87 -20.62 -0.94 34.73
C GLY A 87 -20.00 -0.73 33.34
N SER A 88 -20.84 -0.72 32.30
CA SER A 88 -20.45 -0.52 30.90
C SER A 88 -21.57 0.20 30.16
N GLY A 89 -21.32 1.42 29.68
CA GLY A 89 -22.28 2.17 28.87
C GLY A 89 -22.69 1.41 27.61
N ARG A 90 -21.74 0.75 26.94
CA ARG A 90 -22.01 -0.14 25.79
C ARG A 90 -22.97 -1.27 26.13
N GLY A 91 -22.75 -1.93 27.28
CA GLY A 91 -23.65 -3.00 27.73
C GLY A 91 -25.06 -2.48 28.01
N MET A 92 -25.18 -1.27 28.57
CA MET A 92 -26.48 -0.65 28.84
C MET A 92 -27.23 -0.26 27.56
N ILE A 93 -26.55 0.36 26.58
CA ILE A 93 -27.18 0.72 25.31
C ILE A 93 -27.61 -0.51 24.50
N ARG A 94 -26.83 -1.59 24.50
CA ARG A 94 -27.25 -2.87 23.89
C ARG A 94 -28.45 -3.49 24.63
N TYR A 95 -28.50 -3.33 25.95
CA TYR A 95 -29.61 -3.78 26.77
C TYR A 95 -30.93 -3.03 26.47
N PHE A 96 -30.88 -1.74 26.09
CA PHE A 96 -32.06 -0.95 25.71
C PHE A 96 -32.88 -1.58 24.57
N ILE A 97 -32.25 -2.42 23.75
CA ILE A 97 -32.92 -3.11 22.65
C ILE A 97 -32.93 -4.64 22.81
N HIS A 98 -32.51 -5.12 23.98
CA HIS A 98 -32.38 -6.55 24.31
C HIS A 98 -31.46 -7.35 23.38
N LEU A 99 -30.49 -6.69 22.74
CA LEU A 99 -29.64 -7.28 21.71
C LEU A 99 -28.91 -8.56 22.16
N ASP A 100 -28.53 -8.62 23.44
CA ASP A 100 -27.80 -9.74 24.03
C ASP A 100 -28.69 -10.76 24.75
N ASN A 101 -30.03 -10.60 24.68
CA ASN A 101 -30.99 -11.46 25.37
C ASN A 101 -32.11 -11.92 24.42
N PRO A 102 -31.90 -13.01 23.66
CA PRO A 102 -32.79 -13.43 22.57
C PRO A 102 -34.17 -13.90 23.04
N GLU A 103 -34.33 -14.22 24.33
CA GLU A 103 -35.62 -14.64 24.90
C GLU A 103 -36.58 -13.45 25.14
N LYS A 104 -36.07 -12.21 25.07
CA LYS A 104 -36.87 -10.99 25.22
C LYS A 104 -37.24 -10.38 23.88
N TYR A 105 -38.29 -9.57 23.87
CA TYR A 105 -38.68 -8.78 22.70
C TYR A 105 -37.54 -7.86 22.26
N GLN A 106 -37.17 -7.92 20.99
CA GLN A 106 -36.10 -7.11 20.41
C GLN A 106 -36.66 -5.77 19.93
N TYR A 107 -36.17 -4.66 20.48
CA TYR A 107 -36.58 -3.32 20.07
C TYR A 107 -35.70 -2.78 18.94
N SER A 108 -36.19 -1.80 18.19
CA SER A 108 -35.43 -1.25 17.07
C SER A 108 -34.30 -0.36 17.57
N ARG A 109 -33.13 -0.47 16.91
CA ARG A 109 -31.99 0.42 17.15
C ARG A 109 -32.32 1.87 16.78
N ASP A 110 -33.11 2.06 15.73
CA ASP A 110 -33.50 3.40 15.21
C ASP A 110 -34.42 4.17 16.18
N GLU A 111 -34.97 3.47 17.18
CA GLU A 111 -35.85 4.05 18.19
C GLU A 111 -35.08 4.51 19.45
N ILE A 112 -33.76 4.30 19.51
CA ILE A 112 -32.91 4.86 20.57
C ILE A 112 -32.71 6.36 20.31
N VAL A 113 -32.96 7.20 21.31
CA VAL A 113 -32.80 8.66 21.17
C VAL A 113 -31.65 9.14 22.02
N ALA A 114 -30.71 9.86 21.40
CA ALA A 114 -29.59 10.51 22.08
C ALA A 114 -29.84 11.99 22.30
N HIS A 115 -29.38 12.46 23.46
CA HIS A 115 -29.52 13.83 23.91
C HIS A 115 -28.18 14.40 24.41
N GLY A 116 -28.06 15.72 24.43
CA GLY A 116 -26.89 16.42 24.98
C GLY A 116 -25.56 16.09 24.29
N GLY A 117 -25.59 15.66 23.03
CA GLY A 117 -24.39 15.27 22.26
C GLY A 117 -23.90 13.83 22.53
N ALA A 118 -24.75 12.95 23.06
CA ALA A 118 -24.45 11.52 23.13
C ALA A 118 -24.34 10.89 21.73
N ASP A 119 -23.30 10.10 21.49
CA ASP A 119 -23.09 9.37 20.23
C ASP A 119 -23.51 7.90 20.41
N VAL A 120 -24.71 7.56 19.94
CA VAL A 120 -25.27 6.20 20.03
C VAL A 120 -24.43 5.21 19.23
N GLU A 121 -23.91 5.63 18.07
CA GLU A 121 -23.22 4.77 17.12
C GLU A 121 -21.91 4.21 17.71
N SER A 122 -21.19 5.06 18.45
CA SER A 122 -19.96 4.68 19.16
C SER A 122 -20.13 3.48 20.12
N TYR A 123 -21.33 3.24 20.63
CA TYR A 123 -21.61 2.11 21.53
C TYR A 123 -21.80 0.78 20.78
N PHE A 124 -22.01 0.82 19.46
CA PHE A 124 -22.17 -0.38 18.62
C PHE A 124 -20.92 -0.72 17.81
N GLU A 125 -19.97 0.21 17.66
CA GLU A 125 -18.70 -0.02 16.95
C GLU A 125 -18.01 -1.33 17.37
N LEU A 126 -17.54 -2.12 16.40
CA LEU A 126 -16.79 -3.34 16.69
C LEU A 126 -15.53 -3.03 17.49
N THR A 127 -15.31 -3.80 18.56
CA THR A 127 -14.03 -3.75 19.28
C THR A 127 -12.90 -4.18 18.35
N LYS A 128 -11.65 -3.79 18.65
CA LYS A 128 -10.47 -4.28 17.89
C LYS A 128 -10.45 -5.81 17.80
N THR A 129 -10.76 -6.50 18.88
CA THR A 129 -10.82 -7.97 18.94
C THR A 129 -11.90 -8.53 18.01
N ASN A 130 -13.09 -7.92 17.96
CA ASN A 130 -14.16 -8.36 17.06
C ASN A 130 -13.81 -8.10 15.60
N LYS A 131 -13.22 -6.94 15.28
CA LYS A 131 -12.73 -6.65 13.92
C LYS A 131 -11.72 -7.70 13.45
N ILE A 132 -10.80 -8.13 14.34
CA ILE A 132 -9.85 -9.21 14.03
C ILE A 132 -10.58 -10.55 13.81
N SER A 133 -11.60 -10.88 14.61
CA SER A 133 -12.38 -12.11 14.42
C SER A 133 -13.10 -12.11 13.07
N VAL A 134 -13.82 -11.03 12.76
CA VAL A 134 -14.52 -10.87 11.48
C VAL A 134 -13.54 -10.91 10.30
N MET A 135 -12.36 -10.29 10.46
CA MET A 135 -11.31 -10.35 9.45
C MET A 135 -10.78 -11.77 9.23
N LYS A 136 -10.59 -12.57 10.30
CA LYS A 136 -10.22 -13.98 10.17
C LYS A 136 -11.28 -14.80 9.44
N ASP A 137 -12.55 -14.56 9.75
CA ASP A 137 -13.67 -15.23 9.08
C ASP A 137 -13.74 -14.86 7.60
N ILE A 138 -13.55 -13.58 7.27
CA ILE A 138 -13.42 -13.07 5.90
C ILE A 138 -12.27 -13.75 5.17
N ILE A 139 -11.06 -13.77 5.76
CA ILE A 139 -9.86 -14.34 5.15
C ILE A 139 -10.06 -15.83 4.88
N THR A 140 -10.59 -16.55 5.87
CA THR A 140 -10.89 -17.99 5.73
C THR A 140 -11.86 -18.22 4.58
N TYR A 141 -12.92 -17.41 4.49
CA TYR A 141 -13.91 -17.53 3.43
C TYR A 141 -13.35 -17.21 2.04
N ILE A 142 -12.51 -16.18 1.92
CA ILE A 142 -11.80 -15.86 0.67
C ILE A 142 -10.97 -17.05 0.21
N TYR A 143 -10.19 -17.65 1.11
CA TYR A 143 -9.36 -18.83 0.81
C TYR A 143 -10.18 -20.05 0.42
N GLU A 144 -11.20 -20.39 1.22
CA GLU A 144 -12.03 -21.59 1.00
C GLU A 144 -12.85 -21.53 -0.28
N ASN A 145 -13.22 -20.32 -0.72
CA ASN A 145 -14.08 -20.10 -1.89
C ASN A 145 -13.31 -19.54 -3.09
N GLU A 146 -11.98 -19.50 -3.02
CA GLU A 146 -11.09 -19.03 -4.10
C GLU A 146 -11.48 -17.66 -4.67
N ILE A 147 -11.87 -16.72 -3.82
CA ILE A 147 -12.33 -15.39 -4.25
C ILE A 147 -11.12 -14.54 -4.64
N ASP A 148 -11.02 -14.18 -5.91
CA ASP A 148 -9.89 -13.44 -6.50
C ASP A 148 -10.25 -12.03 -6.99
N ASN A 149 -11.55 -11.67 -6.97
CA ASN A 149 -12.06 -10.36 -7.35
C ASN A 149 -12.63 -9.58 -6.16
N TYR A 150 -12.13 -8.37 -5.92
CA TYR A 150 -12.54 -7.55 -4.79
C TYR A 150 -13.98 -7.00 -4.91
N ALA A 151 -14.42 -6.66 -6.12
CA ALA A 151 -15.78 -6.15 -6.33
C ALA A 151 -16.83 -7.24 -6.04
N ASP A 152 -16.57 -8.46 -6.51
CA ASP A 152 -17.43 -9.62 -6.21
C ASP A 152 -17.40 -9.96 -4.71
N PHE A 153 -16.22 -9.88 -4.08
CA PHE A 153 -16.08 -10.02 -2.63
C PHE A 153 -16.91 -8.98 -1.84
N LEU A 154 -16.92 -7.72 -2.28
CA LEU A 154 -17.73 -6.67 -1.63
C LEU A 154 -19.22 -6.96 -1.76
N MET A 155 -19.69 -7.45 -2.90
CA MET A 155 -21.09 -7.87 -3.07
C MET A 155 -21.45 -9.03 -2.15
N ILE A 156 -20.53 -9.97 -1.93
CA ILE A 156 -20.70 -11.05 -0.95
C ILE A 156 -20.79 -10.48 0.47
N CYS A 157 -19.92 -9.54 0.84
CA CYS A 157 -19.93 -8.93 2.17
C CYS A 157 -21.25 -8.25 2.49
N ILE A 158 -21.82 -7.49 1.53
CA ILE A 158 -23.14 -6.85 1.65
C ILE A 158 -24.22 -7.89 1.98
N GLN A 159 -24.17 -9.07 1.35
CA GLN A 159 -25.15 -10.12 1.57
C GLN A 159 -24.90 -10.90 2.87
N LYS A 160 -23.65 -10.97 3.34
CA LYS A 160 -23.24 -11.82 4.45
C LYS A 160 -23.53 -11.18 5.82
N SER A 161 -23.06 -9.95 6.03
CA SER A 161 -23.21 -9.23 7.31
C SER A 161 -22.74 -7.78 7.17
N ASP A 162 -23.44 -6.86 7.84
CA ASP A 162 -23.01 -5.46 7.98
C ASP A 162 -21.62 -5.36 8.63
N GLU A 163 -21.27 -6.28 9.54
CA GLU A 163 -19.94 -6.33 10.15
C GLU A 163 -18.85 -6.72 9.14
N TRP A 164 -19.17 -7.63 8.21
CA TRP A 164 -18.25 -8.03 7.15
C TRP A 164 -18.05 -6.89 6.16
N PHE A 165 -19.14 -6.24 5.77
CA PHE A 165 -19.09 -5.09 4.88
C PHE A 165 -18.31 -3.93 5.51
N ASP A 166 -18.56 -3.60 6.78
CA ASP A 166 -17.81 -2.58 7.55
C ASP A 166 -16.32 -2.90 7.62
N VAL A 167 -15.96 -4.16 7.90
CA VAL A 167 -14.55 -4.56 7.92
C VAL A 167 -13.94 -4.50 6.52
N ALA A 168 -14.65 -4.92 5.48
CA ALA A 168 -14.14 -4.95 4.12
C ALA A 168 -13.87 -3.55 3.56
N ILE A 169 -14.79 -2.60 3.71
CA ILE A 169 -14.70 -1.29 3.03
C ILE A 169 -13.86 -0.23 3.76
N ASN A 170 -13.57 -0.42 5.04
CA ASN A 170 -12.84 0.58 5.84
C ASN A 170 -11.31 0.35 5.82
N ASN A 171 -10.58 0.79 6.84
CA ASN A 171 -9.11 0.76 6.96
C ASN A 171 -8.44 -0.64 6.83
N ASN A 172 -9.15 -1.67 6.39
CA ASN A 172 -8.66 -3.02 6.17
C ASN A 172 -8.56 -3.40 4.68
N THR A 173 -8.94 -2.53 3.73
CA THR A 173 -8.77 -2.76 2.28
C THR A 173 -7.31 -3.06 1.89
N LEU A 174 -6.33 -2.48 2.60
CA LEU A 174 -4.92 -2.81 2.39
C LEU A 174 -4.60 -4.28 2.74
N ALA A 175 -5.25 -4.84 3.76
CA ALA A 175 -5.12 -6.26 4.08
C ALA A 175 -5.74 -7.15 2.99
N ILE A 176 -6.81 -6.69 2.33
CA ILE A 176 -7.48 -7.45 1.26
C ILE A 176 -6.75 -7.30 -0.09
N ASN A 177 -6.16 -6.14 -0.38
CA ASN A 177 -5.26 -5.97 -1.54
C ASN A 177 -4.00 -6.82 -1.42
N LYS A 178 -3.57 -7.11 -0.18
CA LYS A 178 -2.55 -8.14 0.12
C LYS A 178 -3.06 -9.58 -0.02
N MET A 179 -4.26 -9.83 -0.55
CA MET A 179 -4.76 -11.19 -0.81
C MET A 179 -4.84 -11.52 -2.30
N ILE A 180 -4.63 -10.53 -3.18
CA ILE A 180 -4.75 -10.69 -4.63
C ILE A 180 -3.36 -10.84 -5.24
N ASP A 181 -3.07 -12.04 -5.73
CA ASP A 181 -1.89 -12.31 -6.55
C ASP A 181 -2.14 -11.81 -7.98
N TYR A 182 -1.59 -10.64 -8.33
CA TYR A 182 -1.80 -10.10 -9.67
C TYR A 182 -1.09 -10.89 -10.77
N GLN A 183 -0.05 -11.66 -10.46
CA GLN A 183 0.54 -12.57 -11.45
C GLN A 183 -0.40 -13.73 -11.77
N LYS A 184 -1.12 -14.24 -10.78
CA LYS A 184 -2.18 -15.23 -11.02
C LYS A 184 -3.35 -14.60 -11.76
N TRP A 185 -3.89 -13.49 -11.27
CA TRP A 185 -5.04 -12.79 -11.87
C TRP A 185 -4.79 -12.38 -13.34
N ALA A 186 -3.59 -11.90 -13.65
CA ALA A 186 -3.19 -11.47 -14.99
C ALA A 186 -3.27 -12.58 -16.06
N LYS A 187 -3.18 -13.86 -15.67
CA LYS A 187 -3.26 -14.98 -16.63
C LYS A 187 -4.63 -15.06 -17.29
N ASP A 188 -5.69 -14.68 -16.58
CA ASP A 188 -7.07 -14.74 -17.04
C ASP A 188 -7.58 -13.43 -17.67
N GLN A 189 -6.74 -12.39 -17.74
CA GLN A 189 -7.09 -11.11 -18.38
C GLN A 189 -6.58 -11.04 -19.82
N ASP A 190 -7.31 -10.39 -20.72
CA ASP A 190 -6.82 -10.07 -22.07
C ASP A 190 -5.76 -8.96 -22.02
N ILE A 191 -6.03 -7.90 -21.25
CA ILE A 191 -5.16 -6.74 -21.07
C ILE A 191 -5.19 -6.29 -19.61
N ILE A 192 -4.05 -5.82 -19.12
CA ILE A 192 -3.95 -5.25 -17.78
C ILE A 192 -4.41 -3.80 -17.83
N SER A 193 -5.19 -3.38 -16.84
CA SER A 193 -5.53 -1.99 -16.58
C SER A 193 -5.10 -1.58 -15.18
N TYR A 194 -4.69 -0.32 -15.01
CA TYR A 194 -4.19 0.19 -13.75
C TYR A 194 -4.66 1.62 -13.46
N ASP A 195 -4.93 1.87 -12.19
CA ASP A 195 -5.37 3.15 -11.65
C ASP A 195 -4.23 3.78 -10.86
N SER A 196 -3.69 4.90 -11.34
CA SER A 196 -2.50 5.54 -10.79
C SER A 196 -2.81 6.87 -10.09
N TYR A 197 -2.65 6.87 -8.76
CA TYR A 197 -2.80 8.05 -7.91
C TYR A 197 -1.61 8.23 -6.95
N PRO A 198 -0.41 8.58 -7.46
CA PRO A 198 0.75 8.82 -6.61
C PRO A 198 0.47 9.94 -5.59
N THR A 199 1.06 9.85 -4.40
CA THR A 199 1.04 10.95 -3.45
C THR A 199 1.88 12.12 -3.98
N TYR A 200 1.55 13.34 -3.55
CA TYR A 200 2.21 14.56 -4.05
C TYR A 200 3.73 14.61 -3.79
N ASP A 201 4.21 13.83 -2.85
CA ASP A 201 5.61 13.70 -2.43
C ASP A 201 6.26 12.36 -2.87
N ALA A 202 5.53 11.52 -3.59
CA ALA A 202 6.07 10.25 -4.10
C ALA A 202 7.25 10.53 -5.05
N PRO A 203 8.44 9.93 -4.80
CA PRO A 203 9.53 9.99 -5.76
C PRO A 203 9.12 9.38 -7.11
N ALA A 204 9.60 9.98 -8.22
CA ALA A 204 9.18 9.60 -9.58
C ALA A 204 9.45 8.13 -9.95
N TYR A 205 10.40 7.46 -9.29
CA TYR A 205 10.67 6.03 -9.48
C TYR A 205 9.58 5.12 -8.91
N LYS A 206 8.76 5.58 -7.95
CA LYS A 206 7.68 4.76 -7.36
C LYS A 206 6.55 4.47 -8.37
N PRO A 207 5.94 5.47 -9.04
CA PRO A 207 4.97 5.18 -10.10
C PRO A 207 5.61 4.45 -11.28
N ALA A 208 6.84 4.78 -11.66
CA ALA A 208 7.59 4.06 -12.70
C ALA A 208 7.70 2.55 -12.42
N PHE A 209 8.05 2.17 -11.19
CA PHE A 209 8.08 0.78 -10.73
C PHE A 209 6.70 0.10 -10.90
N LEU A 210 5.62 0.77 -10.52
CA LEU A 210 4.27 0.22 -10.65
C LEU A 210 3.88 0.05 -12.13
N TYR A 211 4.22 0.99 -13.00
CA TYR A 211 3.99 0.84 -14.44
C TYR A 211 4.81 -0.30 -15.05
N ASP A 212 6.07 -0.47 -14.65
CA ASP A 212 6.90 -1.60 -15.06
C ASP A 212 6.31 -2.93 -14.56
N LEU A 213 5.78 -2.97 -13.34
CA LEU A 213 5.04 -4.11 -12.80
C LEU A 213 3.82 -4.45 -13.67
N MET A 214 2.94 -3.48 -13.92
CA MET A 214 1.73 -3.70 -14.72
C MET A 214 2.03 -4.16 -16.15
N ARG A 215 3.05 -3.58 -16.80
CA ARG A 215 3.51 -4.02 -18.13
C ARG A 215 4.00 -5.47 -18.09
N SER A 216 4.78 -5.82 -17.06
CA SER A 216 5.48 -7.10 -16.99
C SER A 216 4.56 -8.27 -16.65
N LEU A 217 3.44 -8.04 -15.96
CA LEU A 217 2.43 -9.07 -15.65
C LEU A 217 2.01 -9.92 -16.86
N LYS A 218 2.01 -9.33 -18.07
CA LYS A 218 1.69 -10.02 -19.33
C LYS A 218 2.71 -9.77 -20.45
N HIS A 219 3.84 -9.13 -20.15
CA HIS A 219 4.87 -8.73 -21.14
C HIS A 219 4.28 -8.00 -22.37
N GLN A 220 3.30 -7.15 -22.14
CA GLN A 220 2.56 -6.42 -23.18
C GLN A 220 2.18 -5.01 -22.72
N PRO A 221 1.80 -4.10 -23.63
CA PRO A 221 1.23 -2.82 -23.24
C PRO A 221 0.00 -2.98 -22.35
N PHE A 222 -0.19 -2.02 -21.43
CA PHE A 222 -1.31 -2.00 -20.49
C PHE A 222 -2.17 -0.75 -20.67
N MET A 223 -3.30 -0.67 -19.99
CA MET A 223 -4.17 0.50 -19.98
C MET A 223 -3.94 1.31 -18.70
N LEU A 224 -3.55 2.57 -18.81
CA LEU A 224 -3.79 3.52 -17.73
C LEU A 224 -5.28 3.87 -17.76
N MET A 225 -6.03 3.27 -16.85
CA MET A 225 -7.50 3.33 -16.80
C MET A 225 -7.96 4.52 -15.99
N GLU A 226 -7.30 4.77 -14.86
CA GLU A 226 -7.57 5.97 -14.08
C GLU A 226 -6.29 6.72 -13.69
N SER A 227 -6.41 8.04 -13.76
CA SER A 227 -5.58 9.00 -13.05
C SER A 227 -6.40 10.27 -12.80
N ALA A 228 -5.89 11.16 -11.94
CA ALA A 228 -6.53 12.45 -11.69
C ALA A 228 -5.94 13.54 -12.61
N PRO A 229 -6.77 14.35 -13.30
CA PRO A 229 -6.27 15.47 -14.11
C PRO A 229 -5.66 16.60 -13.27
N SER A 230 -5.98 16.67 -11.98
CA SER A 230 -5.38 17.59 -11.01
C SER A 230 -5.26 16.89 -9.65
N GLN A 231 -6.05 17.28 -8.65
CA GLN A 231 -6.01 16.73 -7.29
C GLN A 231 -7.01 15.59 -7.11
N VAL A 232 -6.70 14.68 -6.17
CA VAL A 232 -7.67 13.72 -5.63
C VAL A 232 -8.41 14.32 -4.43
N ASN A 233 -9.31 13.57 -3.79
CA ASN A 233 -10.07 14.01 -2.61
C ASN A 233 -9.66 13.28 -1.31
N TRP A 234 -9.02 12.10 -1.41
CA TRP A 234 -8.85 11.18 -0.28
C TRP A 234 -7.44 11.17 0.34
N GLN A 235 -6.43 11.75 -0.31
CA GLN A 235 -5.09 11.88 0.28
C GLN A 235 -5.10 12.91 1.42
N SER A 236 -4.25 12.71 2.44
CA SER A 236 -4.12 13.62 3.60
C SER A 236 -3.91 15.08 3.19
N TYR A 237 -3.17 15.30 2.11
CA TYR A 237 -3.07 16.57 1.42
C TYR A 237 -3.18 16.31 -0.08
N SER A 238 -4.10 17.00 -0.74
CA SER A 238 -4.35 16.84 -2.18
C SER A 238 -4.04 18.15 -2.93
N PRO A 239 -2.76 18.50 -3.12
CA PRO A 239 -2.39 19.72 -3.84
C PRO A 239 -2.74 19.61 -5.32
N LEU A 240 -2.89 20.76 -5.98
CA LEU A 240 -3.05 20.81 -7.43
C LEU A 240 -1.75 20.36 -8.12
N LYS A 241 -1.89 19.60 -9.22
CA LYS A 241 -0.76 19.36 -10.14
C LYS A 241 -0.23 20.68 -10.67
N ARG A 242 1.09 20.87 -10.69
CA ARG A 242 1.76 22.05 -11.27
C ARG A 242 1.54 22.11 -12.80
N PRO A 243 1.70 23.28 -13.44
CA PRO A 243 1.64 23.35 -14.91
C PRO A 243 2.61 22.36 -15.56
N GLY A 244 2.11 21.56 -16.50
CA GLY A 244 2.89 20.52 -17.19
C GLY A 244 2.97 19.19 -16.43
N GLN A 245 2.83 19.19 -15.10
CA GLN A 245 2.94 17.98 -14.28
C GLN A 245 1.90 16.93 -14.66
N MET A 246 0.69 17.33 -15.06
CA MET A 246 -0.33 16.39 -15.53
C MET A 246 0.15 15.64 -16.77
N ALA A 247 0.57 16.35 -17.82
CA ALA A 247 1.09 15.71 -19.03
C ALA A 247 2.31 14.84 -18.74
N ALA A 248 3.22 15.29 -17.85
CA ALA A 248 4.39 14.52 -17.44
C ALA A 248 4.04 13.19 -16.78
N THR A 249 3.08 13.18 -15.82
CA THR A 249 2.67 11.95 -15.13
C THR A 249 1.96 10.98 -16.07
N GLU A 250 1.12 11.47 -16.98
CA GLU A 250 0.43 10.59 -17.94
C GLU A 250 1.40 10.01 -18.96
N LEU A 251 2.32 10.83 -19.47
CA LEU A 251 3.33 10.36 -20.43
C LEU A 251 4.40 9.48 -19.77
N GLN A 252 4.60 9.55 -18.45
CA GLN A 252 5.41 8.59 -17.72
C GLN A 252 4.79 7.18 -17.80
N ALA A 253 3.47 7.05 -17.62
CA ALA A 253 2.79 5.77 -17.81
C ALA A 253 2.96 5.24 -19.25
N VAL A 254 2.82 6.12 -20.26
CA VAL A 254 3.05 5.76 -21.67
C VAL A 254 4.50 5.36 -21.92
N ALA A 255 5.47 6.08 -21.33
CA ALA A 255 6.89 5.77 -21.41
C ALA A 255 7.24 4.37 -20.86
N HIS A 256 6.47 3.91 -19.88
CA HIS A 256 6.59 2.60 -19.25
C HIS A 256 5.66 1.51 -19.83
N GLY A 257 4.88 1.82 -20.86
CA GLY A 257 4.14 0.81 -21.64
C GLY A 257 2.62 0.95 -21.63
N ALA A 258 2.06 2.03 -21.10
CA ALA A 258 0.64 2.31 -21.28
C ALA A 258 0.31 2.63 -22.75
N ASP A 259 -0.78 2.08 -23.27
CA ASP A 259 -1.34 2.40 -24.58
C ASP A 259 -2.61 3.27 -24.48
N THR A 260 -3.03 3.62 -23.27
CA THR A 260 -4.11 4.56 -22.99
C THR A 260 -3.68 5.61 -21.98
N VAL A 261 -4.34 6.77 -22.03
CA VAL A 261 -4.33 7.79 -20.98
C VAL A 261 -5.80 8.11 -20.70
N GLN A 262 -6.28 7.72 -19.52
CA GLN A 262 -7.68 7.88 -19.12
C GLN A 262 -7.75 8.48 -17.72
N PHE A 263 -8.88 9.12 -17.41
CA PHE A 263 -9.03 9.91 -16.20
C PHE A 263 -10.30 9.54 -15.44
N PHE A 264 -10.16 9.35 -14.14
CA PHE A 264 -11.26 9.54 -13.22
C PHE A 264 -11.30 11.04 -12.86
N GLN A 265 -12.32 11.80 -13.25
CA GLN A 265 -13.47 11.44 -14.08
C GLN A 265 -13.66 12.48 -15.18
N LEU A 266 -14.62 12.26 -16.09
CA LEU A 266 -14.90 13.22 -17.15
C LEU A 266 -15.56 14.51 -16.63
N LYS A 267 -16.51 14.41 -15.70
CA LYS A 267 -17.21 15.55 -15.11
C LYS A 267 -17.31 15.37 -13.61
N GLN A 268 -16.93 16.39 -12.82
CA GLN A 268 -16.94 16.28 -11.37
C GLN A 268 -18.34 15.92 -10.85
N ALA A 269 -18.39 14.96 -9.93
CA ALA A 269 -19.60 14.63 -9.19
C ALA A 269 -20.13 15.86 -8.43
N VAL A 270 -21.46 15.98 -8.36
CA VAL A 270 -22.14 17.07 -7.63
C VAL A 270 -22.30 16.73 -6.13
N GLY A 271 -22.39 15.45 -5.80
CA GLY A 271 -22.60 14.94 -4.44
C GLY A 271 -21.76 13.69 -4.16
N GLY A 272 -21.86 13.16 -2.93
CA GLY A 272 -21.08 11.99 -2.50
C GLY A 272 -19.68 12.34 -1.96
N SER A 273 -18.89 11.30 -1.70
CA SER A 273 -17.52 11.41 -1.15
C SER A 273 -16.55 12.08 -2.13
N GLU A 274 -16.74 11.87 -3.43
CA GLU A 274 -15.78 12.27 -4.48
C GLU A 274 -16.15 13.57 -5.20
N LYS A 275 -17.13 14.34 -4.71
CA LYS A 275 -17.52 15.64 -5.28
C LYS A 275 -16.36 16.65 -5.41
N PHE A 276 -15.27 16.47 -4.68
CA PHE A 276 -14.07 17.31 -4.76
C PHE A 276 -12.87 16.65 -5.45
N HIS A 277 -13.01 15.41 -5.91
CA HIS A 277 -12.04 14.78 -6.79
C HIS A 277 -12.01 15.57 -8.11
N SER A 278 -10.82 15.83 -8.65
CA SER A 278 -10.71 16.56 -9.92
C SER A 278 -11.32 15.77 -11.08
N ALA A 279 -11.72 16.50 -12.12
CA ALA A 279 -12.25 15.92 -13.35
C ALA A 279 -11.84 16.81 -14.53
N ILE A 280 -12.03 16.30 -15.75
CA ILE A 280 -11.81 17.09 -16.97
C ILE A 280 -12.71 18.33 -16.98
N ILE A 281 -14.01 18.14 -16.72
CA ILE A 281 -15.00 19.22 -16.59
C ILE A 281 -15.26 19.47 -15.11
N ALA A 282 -14.73 20.58 -14.61
CA ALA A 282 -14.95 21.03 -13.23
C ALA A 282 -16.41 21.49 -12.99
N HIS A 283 -16.79 21.73 -11.73
CA HIS A 283 -18.11 22.27 -11.37
C HIS A 283 -18.46 23.60 -12.05
N SER A 284 -17.45 24.39 -12.44
CA SER A 284 -17.65 25.62 -13.21
C SER A 284 -18.23 25.36 -14.60
N GLN A 285 -18.08 24.14 -15.12
CA GLN A 285 -18.49 23.71 -16.47
C GLN A 285 -17.84 24.54 -17.59
N ARG A 286 -16.67 25.14 -17.32
CA ARG A 286 -15.93 25.96 -18.27
C ARG A 286 -14.74 25.19 -18.87
N THR A 287 -14.42 25.52 -20.12
CA THR A 287 -13.28 24.98 -20.87
C THR A 287 -12.06 25.90 -20.86
N ASP A 288 -12.16 27.09 -20.26
CA ASP A 288 -11.07 28.05 -20.14
C ASP A 288 -10.27 27.92 -18.83
N THR A 289 -10.50 26.82 -18.09
CA THR A 289 -9.73 26.49 -16.89
C THR A 289 -8.33 25.99 -17.26
N ARG A 290 -7.36 26.16 -16.35
CA ARG A 290 -6.00 25.67 -16.54
C ARG A 290 -5.96 24.16 -16.87
N ALA A 291 -6.62 23.35 -16.03
CA ALA A 291 -6.64 21.90 -16.18
C ALA A 291 -7.26 21.46 -17.53
N PHE A 292 -8.38 22.07 -17.94
CA PHE A 292 -9.01 21.75 -19.22
C PHE A 292 -8.09 22.09 -20.40
N ARG A 293 -7.39 23.23 -20.36
CA ARG A 293 -6.45 23.62 -21.43
C ARG A 293 -5.26 22.67 -21.52
N GLU A 294 -4.67 22.26 -20.39
CA GLU A 294 -3.58 21.27 -20.37
C GLU A 294 -4.03 19.91 -20.90
N LEU A 295 -5.25 19.47 -20.55
CA LEU A 295 -5.84 18.23 -21.08
C LEU A 295 -6.13 18.31 -22.58
N ALA A 296 -6.65 19.42 -23.06
CA ALA A 296 -6.92 19.62 -24.48
C ALA A 296 -5.62 19.61 -25.31
N ASP A 297 -4.55 20.23 -24.79
CA ASP A 297 -3.21 20.20 -25.40
C ASP A 297 -2.65 18.77 -25.45
N LEU A 298 -2.68 18.04 -24.32
CA LEU A 298 -2.25 16.64 -24.27
C LEU A 298 -3.07 15.76 -25.23
N GLY A 299 -4.39 15.95 -25.29
CA GLY A 299 -5.28 15.21 -26.18
C GLY A 299 -4.94 15.43 -27.66
N GLN A 300 -4.58 16.66 -28.05
CA GLN A 300 -4.15 16.95 -29.42
C GLN A 300 -2.80 16.30 -29.74
N LYS A 301 -1.82 16.39 -28.82
CA LYS A 301 -0.51 15.74 -28.98
C LYS A 301 -0.63 14.22 -29.11
N LEU A 302 -1.46 13.59 -28.28
CA LEU A 302 -1.70 12.14 -28.35
C LEU A 302 -2.47 11.72 -29.60
N LYS A 303 -3.33 12.58 -30.16
CA LYS A 303 -4.00 12.32 -31.44
C LYS A 303 -2.98 12.22 -32.60
N GLU A 304 -1.92 13.02 -32.55
CA GLU A 304 -0.87 13.05 -33.58
C GLU A 304 0.19 11.96 -33.35
N ALA A 305 0.74 11.88 -32.13
CA ALA A 305 1.83 10.95 -31.80
C ALA A 305 1.36 9.52 -31.49
N GLY A 306 0.13 9.36 -30.98
CA GLY A 306 -0.42 8.09 -30.48
C GLY A 306 -0.34 6.93 -31.47
N PRO A 307 -0.72 7.10 -32.75
CA PRO A 307 -0.59 6.03 -33.75
C PRO A 307 0.83 5.49 -33.94
N THR A 308 1.87 6.30 -33.66
CA THR A 308 3.27 5.87 -33.72
C THR A 308 3.69 5.12 -32.45
N ILE A 309 3.14 5.49 -31.29
CA ILE A 309 3.48 4.90 -29.99
C ILE A 309 2.75 3.57 -29.76
N LEU A 310 1.50 3.47 -30.21
CA LEU A 310 0.60 2.35 -29.95
C LEU A 310 1.25 0.99 -30.29
N GLY A 311 1.19 0.05 -29.34
CA GLY A 311 1.75 -1.30 -29.52
C GLY A 311 3.28 -1.39 -29.48
N SER A 312 4.01 -0.26 -29.34
CA SER A 312 5.47 -0.30 -29.17
C SER A 312 5.86 -0.93 -27.83
N LYS A 313 6.99 -1.65 -27.77
CA LYS A 313 7.37 -2.47 -26.61
C LYS A 313 8.70 -2.05 -26.01
N THR A 314 8.81 -2.15 -24.69
CA THR A 314 10.10 -2.10 -23.98
C THR A 314 10.81 -3.44 -24.14
N LYS A 315 12.12 -3.40 -24.38
CA LYS A 315 12.98 -4.60 -24.42
C LYS A 315 14.04 -4.45 -23.34
N ALA A 316 13.70 -4.88 -22.11
CA ALA A 316 14.60 -4.85 -20.98
C ALA A 316 15.61 -6.01 -21.02
N LYS A 317 16.79 -5.77 -20.45
CA LYS A 317 17.83 -6.79 -20.21
C LYS A 317 18.13 -6.98 -18.73
N VAL A 318 17.44 -6.22 -17.89
CA VAL A 318 17.44 -6.35 -16.44
C VAL A 318 16.03 -6.73 -16.01
N ALA A 319 15.93 -7.64 -15.05
CA ALA A 319 14.68 -7.94 -14.37
C ALA A 319 14.84 -7.85 -12.86
N ILE A 320 13.77 -7.44 -12.17
CA ILE A 320 13.62 -7.57 -10.73
C ILE A 320 12.50 -8.56 -10.43
N VAL A 321 12.77 -9.54 -9.59
CA VAL A 321 11.77 -10.52 -9.16
C VAL A 321 10.85 -9.90 -8.12
N PHE A 322 9.54 -9.96 -8.36
CA PHE A 322 8.48 -9.65 -7.41
C PHE A 322 7.51 -10.83 -7.31
N ASP A 323 7.31 -11.35 -6.11
CA ASP A 323 6.43 -12.50 -5.85
C ASP A 323 5.47 -12.19 -4.70
N TRP A 324 4.18 -12.43 -4.91
CA TRP A 324 3.13 -12.10 -3.95
C TRP A 324 3.17 -13.03 -2.73
N SER A 325 3.42 -14.32 -2.91
CA SER A 325 3.55 -15.27 -1.79
C SER A 325 4.75 -14.91 -0.90
N ASN A 326 5.86 -14.53 -1.52
CA ASN A 326 7.05 -14.02 -0.84
C ASN A 326 6.74 -12.72 -0.08
N PHE A 327 6.05 -11.77 -0.71
CA PHE A 327 5.62 -10.52 -0.08
C PHE A 327 4.81 -10.80 1.19
N TRP A 328 3.79 -11.65 1.10
CA TRP A 328 2.93 -11.96 2.24
C TRP A 328 3.70 -12.62 3.38
N SER A 329 4.53 -13.61 3.05
CA SER A 329 5.29 -14.37 4.04
C SER A 329 6.38 -13.53 4.70
N TYR A 330 7.10 -12.70 3.93
CA TYR A 330 8.12 -11.78 4.45
C TYR A 330 7.56 -10.71 5.40
N GLU A 331 6.36 -10.19 5.16
CA GLU A 331 5.73 -9.23 6.08
C GLU A 331 4.86 -9.87 7.17
N TYR A 332 4.62 -11.18 7.08
CA TYR A 332 3.90 -11.96 8.09
C TYR A 332 4.79 -12.41 9.24
N VAL A 333 6.05 -12.77 8.93
CA VAL A 333 6.93 -13.42 9.90
C VAL A 333 7.20 -12.53 11.12
N ASP A 334 7.08 -13.12 12.31
CA ASP A 334 7.62 -12.56 13.56
C ASP A 334 9.16 -12.70 13.55
N GLY A 335 9.80 -11.87 12.72
CA GLY A 335 11.19 -12.02 12.35
C GLY A 335 12.18 -11.34 13.29
N ILE A 336 13.45 -11.34 12.85
CA ILE A 336 14.61 -10.71 13.49
C ILE A 336 14.34 -9.21 13.77
N THR A 337 13.56 -8.55 12.92
CA THR A 337 13.03 -7.19 13.12
C THR A 337 11.57 -7.12 12.69
N GLN A 338 10.84 -6.15 13.23
CA GLN A 338 9.42 -5.89 12.94
C GLN A 338 9.24 -4.81 11.84
N ASP A 339 10.33 -4.18 11.40
CA ASP A 339 10.32 -3.10 10.39
C ASP A 339 10.45 -3.64 8.95
N LEU A 340 10.03 -4.89 8.72
CA LEU A 340 10.11 -5.54 7.41
C LEU A 340 9.09 -4.91 6.45
N ASN A 341 9.58 -4.31 5.36
CA ASN A 341 8.76 -3.80 4.27
C ASN A 341 9.30 -4.31 2.93
N TYR A 342 8.52 -5.15 2.26
CA TYR A 342 8.94 -5.82 1.03
C TYR A 342 9.10 -4.82 -0.11
N VAL A 343 8.09 -3.99 -0.34
CA VAL A 343 8.04 -3.05 -1.46
C VAL A 343 9.16 -2.01 -1.36
N ASP A 344 9.44 -1.47 -0.17
CA ASP A 344 10.55 -0.53 0.02
C ASP A 344 11.91 -1.21 -0.25
N SER A 345 12.06 -2.49 0.13
CA SER A 345 13.26 -3.26 -0.16
C SER A 345 13.45 -3.51 -1.66
N ILE A 346 12.36 -3.76 -2.41
CA ILE A 346 12.41 -3.86 -3.88
C ILE A 346 12.75 -2.50 -4.51
N LEU A 347 12.13 -1.42 -4.02
CA LEU A 347 12.32 -0.06 -4.55
C LEU A 347 13.75 0.45 -4.39
N ASP A 348 14.46 0.08 -3.32
CA ASP A 348 15.88 0.44 -3.12
C ASP A 348 16.78 -0.04 -4.28
N TYR A 349 16.46 -1.23 -4.82
CA TYR A 349 17.15 -1.84 -5.95
C TYR A 349 16.62 -1.33 -7.29
N TYR A 350 15.30 -1.20 -7.47
CA TYR A 350 14.70 -0.61 -8.67
C TYR A 350 15.25 0.78 -8.97
N ARG A 351 15.39 1.60 -7.92
CA ARG A 351 15.95 2.95 -8.01
C ARG A 351 17.34 2.98 -8.66
N GLN A 352 18.15 1.93 -8.48
CA GLN A 352 19.49 1.85 -9.06
C GLN A 352 19.46 1.81 -10.58
N PHE A 353 18.46 1.16 -11.18
CA PHE A 353 18.28 1.10 -12.62
C PHE A 353 17.54 2.33 -13.15
N TYR A 354 16.54 2.81 -12.42
CA TYR A 354 15.80 4.02 -12.77
C TYR A 354 16.73 5.24 -12.91
N GLU A 355 17.58 5.54 -11.90
CA GLU A 355 18.50 6.68 -11.95
C GLU A 355 19.63 6.52 -12.98
N ARG A 356 19.85 5.29 -13.46
CA ARG A 356 20.77 4.98 -14.55
C ARG A 356 20.08 4.88 -15.89
N ASN A 357 18.77 5.11 -16.00
CA ASN A 357 18.03 4.98 -17.26
C ASN A 357 18.24 3.60 -17.94
N ILE A 358 18.27 2.52 -17.13
CA ILE A 358 18.38 1.14 -17.61
C ILE A 358 16.98 0.52 -17.64
N PRO A 359 16.47 0.11 -18.83
CA PRO A 359 15.17 -0.54 -18.94
C PRO A 359 15.11 -1.82 -18.10
N THR A 360 14.10 -1.90 -17.25
CA THR A 360 13.94 -2.97 -16.26
C THR A 360 12.51 -3.53 -16.31
N ASP A 361 12.37 -4.84 -16.29
CA ASP A 361 11.08 -5.52 -16.10
C ASP A 361 10.91 -5.98 -14.65
N ILE A 362 9.67 -6.05 -14.16
CA ILE A 362 9.35 -6.61 -12.84
C ILE A 362 8.65 -7.94 -13.04
N ILE A 363 9.38 -9.03 -12.86
CA ILE A 363 8.97 -10.37 -13.27
C ILE A 363 8.59 -11.26 -12.09
N GLY A 364 7.86 -12.33 -12.37
CA GLY A 364 7.57 -13.39 -11.43
C GLY A 364 8.61 -14.47 -11.36
N VAL A 365 8.51 -15.30 -10.33
CA VAL A 365 9.36 -16.48 -10.18
C VAL A 365 9.15 -17.51 -11.29
N ASP A 366 8.01 -17.48 -11.98
CA ASP A 366 7.67 -18.35 -13.10
C ASP A 366 8.23 -17.86 -14.46
N ASP A 367 8.56 -16.57 -14.61
CA ASP A 367 9.01 -15.97 -15.87
C ASP A 367 10.34 -16.53 -16.39
N ASP A 368 10.57 -16.53 -17.69
CA ASP A 368 11.80 -17.04 -18.28
C ASP A 368 12.99 -16.08 -18.07
N PHE A 369 13.88 -16.45 -17.13
CA PHE A 369 15.05 -15.66 -16.75
C PHE A 369 16.08 -15.57 -17.88
N SER A 370 16.08 -16.49 -18.86
CA SER A 370 17.08 -16.50 -19.94
C SER A 370 16.98 -15.31 -20.90
N ASN A 371 15.89 -14.53 -20.82
CA ASN A 371 15.71 -13.30 -21.58
C ASN A 371 16.56 -12.12 -21.06
N TYR A 372 17.05 -12.23 -19.82
CA TYR A 372 17.70 -11.14 -19.07
C TYR A 372 19.19 -11.41 -18.85
N ASP A 373 19.99 -10.37 -19.01
CA ASP A 373 21.43 -10.41 -18.76
C ASP A 373 21.72 -10.29 -17.24
N LEU A 374 20.79 -9.69 -16.47
CA LEU A 374 20.82 -9.56 -15.02
C LEU A 374 19.41 -9.74 -14.41
N VAL A 375 19.30 -10.63 -13.41
CA VAL A 375 18.12 -10.84 -12.57
C VAL A 375 18.44 -10.44 -11.13
N VAL A 376 17.65 -9.55 -10.54
CA VAL A 376 17.79 -9.10 -9.15
C VAL A 376 16.58 -9.57 -8.35
N ALA A 377 16.79 -10.27 -7.25
CA ALA A 377 15.74 -10.76 -6.36
C ALA A 377 16.05 -10.33 -4.91
N PRO A 378 15.77 -9.06 -4.55
CA PRO A 378 15.94 -8.59 -3.18
C PRO A 378 14.96 -9.30 -2.27
N VAL A 379 15.42 -9.68 -1.07
CA VAL A 379 14.64 -10.35 -0.02
C VAL A 379 13.76 -11.48 -0.58
N LEU A 380 14.36 -12.37 -1.39
CA LEU A 380 13.72 -13.58 -1.93
C LEU A 380 13.61 -14.65 -0.83
N TYR A 381 12.87 -14.29 0.22
CA TYR A 381 12.64 -15.03 1.44
C TYR A 381 12.12 -16.45 1.19
N MET A 382 11.12 -16.57 0.33
CA MET A 382 10.51 -17.82 -0.08
C MET A 382 11.11 -18.33 -1.39
N VAL A 383 11.63 -19.56 -1.35
CA VAL A 383 12.13 -20.26 -2.54
C VAL A 383 11.24 -21.48 -2.79
N LYS A 384 10.33 -21.35 -3.76
CA LYS A 384 9.41 -22.41 -4.20
C LYS A 384 10.18 -23.56 -4.87
N ALA A 385 9.59 -24.75 -4.89
CA ALA A 385 10.20 -25.92 -5.52
C ALA A 385 10.57 -25.64 -6.99
N GLY A 386 11.79 -26.01 -7.40
CA GLY A 386 12.31 -25.78 -8.75
C GLY A 386 12.92 -24.39 -8.99
N LEU A 387 12.68 -23.41 -8.13
CA LEU A 387 13.18 -22.05 -8.31
C LEU A 387 14.70 -21.95 -8.13
N ALA A 388 15.26 -22.66 -7.16
CA ALA A 388 16.70 -22.69 -6.95
C ALA A 388 17.44 -23.34 -8.13
N GLU A 389 16.92 -24.45 -8.65
CA GLU A 389 17.47 -25.12 -9.83
C GLU A 389 17.42 -24.22 -11.06
N LYS A 390 16.33 -23.46 -11.22
CA LYS A 390 16.17 -22.46 -12.27
C LYS A 390 17.19 -21.33 -12.15
N ILE A 391 17.39 -20.77 -10.95
CA ILE A 391 18.40 -19.72 -10.71
C ILE A 391 19.81 -20.27 -10.96
N ASN A 392 20.14 -21.45 -10.44
CA ASN A 392 21.45 -22.07 -10.64
C ASN A 392 21.71 -22.30 -12.15
N SER A 393 20.74 -22.85 -12.88
CA SER A 393 20.85 -23.07 -14.33
C SER A 393 20.99 -21.77 -15.12
N TYR A 394 20.29 -20.72 -14.71
CA TYR A 394 20.37 -19.40 -15.32
C TYR A 394 21.78 -18.81 -15.17
N VAL A 395 22.32 -18.78 -13.95
CA VAL A 395 23.66 -18.23 -13.68
C VAL A 395 24.73 -19.08 -14.33
N GLU A 396 24.64 -20.41 -14.24
CA GLU A 396 25.61 -21.33 -14.85
C GLU A 396 25.78 -21.09 -16.36
N LYS A 397 24.70 -20.72 -17.05
CA LYS A 397 24.69 -20.45 -18.50
C LYS A 397 25.23 -19.07 -18.89
N GLY A 398 25.50 -18.19 -17.94
CA GLY A 398 26.02 -16.83 -18.18
C GLY A 398 25.10 -15.72 -17.70
N GLY A 399 23.97 -16.05 -17.06
CA GLY A 399 23.14 -15.07 -16.39
C GLY A 399 23.81 -14.47 -15.15
N HIS A 400 23.37 -13.30 -14.75
CA HIS A 400 23.88 -12.61 -13.57
C HIS A 400 22.78 -12.48 -12.52
N PHE A 401 23.07 -12.81 -11.27
CA PHE A 401 22.06 -12.85 -10.21
C PHE A 401 22.45 -12.00 -9.00
N VAL A 402 21.51 -11.23 -8.46
CA VAL A 402 21.71 -10.47 -7.22
C VAL A 402 20.61 -10.85 -6.24
N THR A 403 20.98 -11.20 -5.02
CA THR A 403 20.03 -11.38 -3.92
C THR A 403 20.61 -10.82 -2.62
N THR A 404 19.87 -10.92 -1.53
CA THR A 404 20.18 -10.16 -0.32
C THR A 404 19.97 -10.98 0.94
N TYR A 405 20.19 -10.34 2.07
CA TYR A 405 19.67 -10.74 3.36
C TYR A 405 18.21 -11.21 3.29
N MET A 406 17.82 -12.09 4.22
CA MET A 406 16.50 -12.72 4.25
C MET A 406 16.11 -13.43 2.95
N SER A 407 17.06 -13.97 2.18
CA SER A 407 16.76 -14.75 0.97
C SER A 407 17.05 -16.23 1.15
N GLY A 408 16.20 -17.11 0.60
CA GLY A 408 16.36 -18.55 0.69
C GLY A 408 16.06 -19.13 2.07
N MET A 409 15.13 -18.51 2.80
CA MET A 409 14.82 -18.87 4.19
C MET A 409 13.83 -20.04 4.27
N VAL A 410 12.76 -19.99 3.47
CA VAL A 410 11.62 -20.91 3.58
C VAL A 410 11.14 -21.47 2.24
N ASP A 411 10.44 -22.60 2.30
CA ASP A 411 9.72 -23.18 1.16
C ASP A 411 8.32 -22.55 0.96
N SER A 412 7.56 -23.08 -0.01
CA SER A 412 6.21 -22.58 -0.33
C SER A 412 5.16 -22.74 0.78
N THR A 413 5.49 -23.48 1.84
CA THR A 413 4.65 -23.67 3.03
C THR A 413 5.14 -22.87 4.23
N ASP A 414 6.07 -21.94 4.01
CA ASP A 414 6.74 -21.11 5.03
C ASP A 414 7.53 -21.94 6.07
N ASN A 415 7.93 -23.16 5.68
CA ASN A 415 8.81 -23.99 6.50
C ASN A 415 10.27 -23.69 6.15
N VAL A 416 11.09 -23.52 7.19
CA VAL A 416 12.51 -23.19 7.05
C VAL A 416 13.29 -24.29 6.33
N TYR A 417 14.09 -23.92 5.34
CA TYR A 417 15.10 -24.80 4.78
C TYR A 417 16.21 -25.06 5.80
N LEU A 418 16.26 -26.28 6.33
CA LEU A 418 17.30 -26.69 7.28
C LEU A 418 18.67 -26.86 6.59
N GLY A 419 19.76 -26.70 7.36
CA GLY A 419 21.13 -26.89 6.88
C GLY A 419 21.91 -25.62 6.56
N GLY A 420 21.37 -24.45 6.93
CA GLY A 420 22.05 -23.14 6.87
C GLY A 420 21.54 -22.25 5.75
N TYR A 421 21.53 -20.94 5.99
CA TYR A 421 21.07 -19.91 5.05
C TYR A 421 22.17 -19.59 4.02
N PRO A 422 21.86 -19.13 2.79
CA PRO A 422 20.53 -18.89 2.21
C PRO A 422 19.89 -20.17 1.62
N GLY A 423 19.94 -21.29 2.36
CA GLY A 423 19.20 -22.51 2.08
C GLY A 423 19.52 -23.06 0.69
N PRO A 424 18.53 -23.20 -0.20
CA PRO A 424 18.74 -23.75 -1.53
C PRO A 424 19.55 -22.83 -2.46
N LEU A 425 19.80 -21.57 -2.08
CA LEU A 425 20.61 -20.62 -2.86
C LEU A 425 22.10 -20.63 -2.50
N LYS A 426 22.53 -21.42 -1.52
CA LYS A 426 23.92 -21.44 -1.01
C LYS A 426 24.97 -21.74 -2.08
N ASP A 427 24.65 -22.59 -3.06
CA ASP A 427 25.61 -23.02 -4.09
C ASP A 427 25.87 -21.92 -5.11
N VAL A 428 24.81 -21.22 -5.56
CA VAL A 428 24.95 -20.10 -6.51
C VAL A 428 25.55 -18.88 -5.87
N THR A 429 25.21 -18.57 -4.61
CA THR A 429 25.79 -17.43 -3.88
C THR A 429 27.18 -17.73 -3.33
N GLY A 430 27.56 -18.99 -3.15
CA GLY A 430 28.89 -19.40 -2.69
C GLY A 430 29.18 -19.03 -1.24
N ILE A 431 28.14 -18.84 -0.42
CA ILE A 431 28.23 -18.41 0.99
C ILE A 431 27.40 -19.30 1.92
N TRP A 432 27.64 -19.14 3.21
CA TRP A 432 26.76 -19.56 4.29
C TRP A 432 26.51 -18.38 5.23
N VAL A 433 25.26 -18.12 5.59
CA VAL A 433 24.90 -17.15 6.64
C VAL A 433 24.66 -17.93 7.93
N GLU A 434 25.47 -17.65 8.95
CA GLU A 434 25.41 -18.31 10.25
C GLU A 434 24.21 -17.81 11.06
N GLU A 435 24.10 -16.48 11.19
CA GLU A 435 23.04 -15.79 11.90
C GLU A 435 22.89 -14.36 11.36
N SER A 436 21.83 -13.69 11.81
CA SER A 436 21.48 -12.34 11.38
C SER A 436 21.22 -11.46 12.60
N ASP A 437 21.81 -10.27 12.60
CA ASP A 437 21.65 -9.27 13.66
C ASP A 437 20.65 -8.19 13.26
N ALA A 438 19.70 -7.87 14.14
CA ALA A 438 18.78 -6.75 13.92
C ALA A 438 19.41 -5.44 14.37
N MET A 439 19.35 -4.41 13.52
CA MET A 439 19.81 -3.09 13.93
C MET A 439 18.77 -2.42 14.84
N VAL A 440 19.16 -2.13 16.08
CA VAL A 440 18.29 -1.44 17.05
C VAL A 440 18.25 0.07 16.80
N LEU A 441 17.17 0.73 17.23
CA LEU A 441 16.97 2.15 17.01
C LEU A 441 18.15 2.98 17.57
N GLY A 442 18.78 3.77 16.69
CA GLY A 442 19.92 4.63 17.02
C GLY A 442 21.29 3.98 16.88
N GLN A 443 21.36 2.67 16.69
CA GLN A 443 22.60 1.98 16.34
C GLN A 443 23.07 2.40 14.94
N LYS A 444 24.38 2.46 14.75
CA LYS A 444 25.00 2.77 13.46
C LYS A 444 25.99 1.68 13.12
N VAL A 445 25.66 0.94 12.06
CA VAL A 445 26.56 -0.04 11.46
C VAL A 445 26.91 0.48 10.06
N ARG A 446 28.17 0.34 9.69
CA ARG A 446 28.67 0.68 8.35
C ARG A 446 29.28 -0.53 7.68
N VAL A 447 29.25 -0.49 6.36
CA VAL A 447 29.98 -1.42 5.49
C VAL A 447 31.09 -0.66 4.79
N LYS A 448 32.30 -1.20 4.88
CA LYS A 448 33.48 -0.72 4.17
C LYS A 448 33.59 -1.42 2.82
N MET A 449 33.51 -0.65 1.74
CA MET A 449 33.70 -1.09 0.36
C MET A 449 34.73 -0.17 -0.29
N ASP A 450 35.81 -0.76 -0.80
CA ASP A 450 37.03 -0.02 -1.15
C ASP A 450 37.57 0.80 0.05
N ASP A 451 37.89 2.08 -0.17
CA ASP A 451 38.34 3.03 0.86
C ASP A 451 37.20 3.88 1.46
N LYS A 452 35.93 3.48 1.26
CA LYS A 452 34.76 4.22 1.71
C LYS A 452 33.87 3.38 2.61
N GLU A 453 33.19 4.06 3.51
CA GLU A 453 32.20 3.47 4.41
C GLU A 453 30.80 3.95 4.03
N TYR A 454 29.85 3.04 4.09
CA TYR A 454 28.46 3.28 3.72
C TYR A 454 27.55 2.84 4.86
N GLU A 455 26.52 3.64 5.13
CA GLU A 455 25.54 3.34 6.17
C GLU A 455 24.69 2.12 5.78
N THR A 456 24.34 1.33 6.79
CA THR A 456 23.39 0.23 6.69
C THR A 456 22.22 0.43 7.65
N SER A 457 21.18 -0.39 7.48
CA SER A 457 19.99 -0.36 8.33
C SER A 457 19.35 -1.75 8.39
N LEU A 458 18.27 -1.87 9.17
CA LEU A 458 17.39 -3.02 9.28
C LEU A 458 18.04 -4.28 9.87
N MET A 459 19.00 -4.88 9.17
CA MET A 459 19.58 -6.18 9.51
C MET A 459 20.99 -6.33 8.94
N CYS A 460 21.84 -7.13 9.60
CA CYS A 460 23.18 -7.48 9.18
C CYS A 460 23.41 -9.00 9.30
N ASP A 461 23.59 -9.68 8.17
CA ASP A 461 23.95 -11.11 8.14
C ASP A 461 25.43 -11.33 8.43
N LEU A 462 25.72 -12.34 9.25
CA LEU A 462 27.07 -12.84 9.50
C LEU A 462 27.41 -13.89 8.44
N ILE A 463 28.10 -13.45 7.39
CA ILE A 463 28.39 -14.25 6.20
C ILE A 463 29.75 -14.94 6.33
N HIS A 464 29.77 -16.25 6.08
CA HIS A 464 30.94 -17.06 5.81
C HIS A 464 31.07 -17.32 4.30
N PRO A 465 32.03 -16.68 3.61
CA PRO A 465 32.32 -17.01 2.23
C PRO A 465 32.94 -18.41 2.13
N ASN A 466 32.42 -19.24 1.22
CA ASN A 466 33.04 -20.52 0.88
C ASN A 466 33.82 -20.41 -0.44
N LYS A 467 33.12 -20.09 -1.52
CA LYS A 467 33.70 -19.84 -2.85
C LYS A 467 33.66 -18.37 -3.25
N ALA A 468 32.79 -17.60 -2.61
CA ALA A 468 32.57 -16.20 -2.94
C ALA A 468 33.75 -15.31 -2.53
N LYS A 469 34.08 -14.35 -3.39
CA LYS A 469 34.98 -13.23 -3.12
C LYS A 469 34.24 -12.19 -2.28
N VAL A 470 34.89 -11.69 -1.23
CA VAL A 470 34.37 -10.56 -0.43
C VAL A 470 34.62 -9.25 -1.18
N LEU A 471 33.56 -8.47 -1.42
CA LEU A 471 33.64 -7.12 -1.99
C LEU A 471 33.60 -6.03 -0.92
N ALA A 472 32.90 -6.29 0.20
CA ALA A 472 32.79 -5.35 1.29
C ALA A 472 32.65 -6.09 2.63
N SER A 473 33.15 -5.47 3.70
CA SER A 473 33.12 -6.01 5.06
C SER A 473 32.43 -5.04 6.02
N TYR A 474 31.83 -5.54 7.10
CA TYR A 474 31.32 -4.67 8.15
C TYR A 474 32.48 -3.91 8.82
N ALA A 475 32.25 -2.64 9.16
CA ALA A 475 33.23 -1.76 9.79
C ALA A 475 33.02 -1.60 11.30
N ASP A 476 31.83 -1.96 11.80
CA ASP A 476 31.37 -1.72 13.16
C ASP A 476 30.81 -3.02 13.79
N GLU A 477 30.50 -2.94 15.08
CA GLU A 477 29.97 -4.03 15.92
C GLU A 477 30.90 -5.23 16.10
N PHE A 478 30.44 -6.25 16.84
CA PHE A 478 31.23 -7.44 17.16
C PHE A 478 31.61 -8.28 15.92
N TYR A 479 30.96 -8.04 14.79
CA TYR A 479 31.22 -8.66 13.49
C TYR A 479 32.04 -7.75 12.55
N ALA A 480 32.67 -6.68 13.04
CA ALA A 480 33.59 -5.89 12.23
C ALA A 480 34.69 -6.75 11.58
N GLY A 481 34.91 -6.55 10.29
CA GLY A 481 35.85 -7.31 9.46
C GLY A 481 35.27 -8.56 8.80
N THR A 482 34.08 -9.03 9.18
CA THR A 482 33.40 -10.13 8.48
C THR A 482 32.77 -9.64 7.16
N ALA A 483 32.41 -10.57 6.27
CA ALA A 483 31.88 -10.24 4.95
C ALA A 483 30.46 -9.65 5.06
N ALA A 484 30.20 -8.56 4.34
CA ALA A 484 28.88 -7.94 4.22
C ALA A 484 28.33 -8.04 2.79
N ILE A 485 29.20 -7.96 1.79
CA ILE A 485 28.84 -8.08 0.37
C ILE A 485 29.82 -9.03 -0.30
N THR A 486 29.30 -9.99 -1.06
CA THR A 486 30.11 -11.01 -1.74
C THR A 486 29.72 -11.15 -3.21
N GLU A 487 30.66 -11.68 -4.00
CA GLU A 487 30.52 -12.03 -5.41
C GLU A 487 31.03 -13.44 -5.63
N ASN A 488 30.26 -14.29 -6.32
CA ASN A 488 30.62 -15.66 -6.62
C ASN A 488 30.57 -15.92 -8.12
N ASP A 489 31.65 -16.45 -8.70
CA ASP A 489 31.64 -16.99 -10.05
C ASP A 489 30.93 -18.35 -10.04
N TYR A 490 29.87 -18.50 -10.85
CA TYR A 490 29.08 -19.73 -10.92
C TYR A 490 28.82 -20.11 -12.38
N GLY A 491 29.51 -21.16 -12.85
CA GLY A 491 29.53 -21.53 -14.25
C GLY A 491 30.10 -20.40 -15.12
N LYS A 492 29.29 -19.85 -16.03
CA LYS A 492 29.67 -18.73 -16.91
C LYS A 492 29.19 -17.36 -16.42
N GLY A 493 28.40 -17.32 -15.34
CA GLY A 493 27.83 -16.11 -14.78
C GLY A 493 28.36 -15.79 -13.39
N LYS A 494 27.76 -14.79 -12.76
CA LYS A 494 28.09 -14.36 -11.39
C LYS A 494 26.85 -14.20 -10.53
N ALA A 495 27.01 -14.39 -9.22
CA ALA A 495 26.01 -14.08 -8.22
C ALA A 495 26.56 -13.11 -7.17
N TRP A 496 25.78 -12.10 -6.79
CA TRP A 496 26.10 -11.21 -5.67
C TRP A 496 25.12 -11.40 -4.52
N TYR A 497 25.64 -11.33 -3.30
CA TYR A 497 24.85 -11.35 -2.07
C TYR A 497 25.13 -10.09 -1.24
N VAL A 498 24.06 -9.38 -0.87
CA VAL A 498 24.11 -8.18 -0.03
C VAL A 498 23.50 -8.50 1.34
N GLY A 499 24.32 -8.70 2.36
CA GLY A 499 23.91 -9.17 3.69
C GLY A 499 23.23 -8.13 4.58
N THR A 500 22.85 -6.97 4.05
CA THR A 500 22.27 -5.89 4.86
C THR A 500 21.42 -4.95 4.01
N LYS A 501 20.53 -4.15 4.63
CA LYS A 501 19.85 -3.05 3.95
C LYS A 501 20.82 -1.88 3.79
N LEU A 502 21.64 -1.99 2.74
CA LEU A 502 22.66 -1.02 2.39
C LEU A 502 22.02 0.30 1.95
N GLY A 503 22.51 1.42 2.49
CA GLY A 503 22.02 2.75 2.14
C GLY A 503 22.21 3.08 0.65
N HIS A 504 21.41 4.03 0.15
CA HIS A 504 21.35 4.39 -1.28
C HIS A 504 22.73 4.70 -1.91
N GLN A 505 23.63 5.38 -1.18
CA GLN A 505 24.99 5.67 -1.67
C GLN A 505 25.84 4.40 -1.81
N GLY A 506 25.70 3.45 -0.90
CA GLY A 506 26.38 2.15 -0.95
C GLY A 506 25.85 1.31 -2.10
N LEU A 507 24.52 1.21 -2.26
CA LEU A 507 23.91 0.56 -3.42
C LEU A 507 24.36 1.22 -4.73
N THR A 508 24.46 2.56 -4.76
CA THR A 508 24.96 3.27 -5.95
C THR A 508 26.38 2.84 -6.30
N GLN A 509 27.28 2.70 -5.32
CA GLN A 509 28.64 2.24 -5.57
C GLN A 509 28.65 0.76 -6.02
N LEU A 510 27.90 -0.11 -5.36
CA LEU A 510 27.80 -1.52 -5.73
C LEU A 510 27.26 -1.71 -7.16
N PHE A 511 26.20 -0.99 -7.53
CA PHE A 511 25.59 -1.10 -8.85
C PHE A 511 26.43 -0.47 -9.97
N LYS A 512 27.43 0.37 -9.66
CA LYS A 512 28.44 0.74 -10.66
C LYS A 512 29.29 -0.48 -11.05
N HIS A 513 29.70 -1.27 -10.07
CA HIS A 513 30.44 -2.52 -10.29
C HIS A 513 29.59 -3.55 -11.04
N ILE A 514 28.37 -3.82 -10.55
CA ILE A 514 27.47 -4.82 -11.18
C ILE A 514 27.14 -4.45 -12.63
N VAL A 515 26.80 -3.18 -12.93
CA VAL A 515 26.49 -2.76 -14.30
C VAL A 515 27.71 -2.91 -15.22
N LEU A 516 28.92 -2.65 -14.72
CA LEU A 516 30.16 -2.83 -15.49
C LEU A 516 30.40 -4.32 -15.80
N GLU A 517 30.28 -5.20 -14.81
CA GLU A 517 30.50 -6.65 -14.96
C GLU A 517 29.46 -7.30 -15.87
N THR A 518 28.20 -6.91 -15.74
CA THR A 518 27.10 -7.47 -16.55
C THR A 518 27.02 -6.90 -17.95
N GLY A 519 27.60 -5.71 -18.20
CA GLY A 519 27.55 -5.04 -19.49
C GLY A 519 26.16 -4.49 -19.87
N VAL A 520 25.21 -4.43 -18.93
CA VAL A 520 23.87 -3.90 -19.20
C VAL A 520 23.95 -2.41 -19.56
N GLU A 521 23.31 -2.04 -20.67
CA GLU A 521 23.47 -0.70 -21.24
C GLU A 521 22.44 0.29 -20.68
N SER A 522 22.94 1.44 -20.22
CA SER A 522 22.09 2.62 -20.03
C SER A 522 21.67 3.22 -21.36
N LEU A 523 20.47 3.82 -21.39
CA LEU A 523 20.03 4.60 -22.53
C LEU A 523 20.79 5.93 -22.70
N VAL A 524 21.55 6.38 -21.71
CA VAL A 524 22.39 7.60 -21.73
C VAL A 524 23.73 7.32 -21.03
N CYS A 525 24.82 7.94 -21.47
CA CYS A 525 26.17 7.56 -20.98
C CYS A 525 26.47 7.94 -19.51
N ASP A 526 25.57 8.67 -18.84
CA ASP A 526 25.70 9.10 -17.44
C ASP A 526 24.34 8.98 -16.70
N SER A 527 24.37 8.88 -15.37
CA SER A 527 23.18 9.00 -14.52
C SER A 527 22.59 10.40 -14.65
N HIS A 528 21.74 10.59 -15.66
CA HIS A 528 21.13 11.86 -15.98
C HIS A 528 19.97 12.13 -15.02
N LYS A 529 19.78 13.40 -14.62
CA LYS A 529 18.65 13.82 -13.78
C LYS A 529 17.29 13.82 -14.50
N LEU A 530 17.27 13.42 -15.77
CA LEU A 530 16.07 13.24 -16.57
C LEU A 530 15.81 11.75 -16.63
N GLU A 531 14.53 11.38 -16.53
CA GLU A 531 14.11 10.02 -16.79
C GLU A 531 14.12 9.79 -18.31
N VAL A 532 14.76 8.70 -18.74
CA VAL A 532 14.84 8.31 -20.14
C VAL A 532 14.41 6.86 -20.26
N THR A 533 13.35 6.61 -21.03
CA THR A 533 12.91 5.25 -21.38
C THR A 533 12.94 5.04 -22.90
N LYS A 534 12.78 3.79 -23.33
CA LYS A 534 12.79 3.43 -24.75
C LYS A 534 11.73 2.38 -25.05
N ARG A 535 10.81 2.72 -25.95
CA ARG A 535 9.91 1.77 -26.61
C ARG A 535 10.33 1.55 -28.05
N VAL A 536 10.06 0.37 -28.58
CA VAL A 536 10.39 -0.04 -29.96
C VAL A 536 9.11 -0.45 -30.67
N THR A 537 8.80 0.20 -31.77
CA THR A 537 7.62 -0.10 -32.60
C THR A 537 7.77 -1.46 -33.32
N ALA A 538 6.67 -1.96 -33.90
CA ALA A 538 6.67 -3.23 -34.62
C ALA A 538 7.62 -3.24 -35.84
N ASP A 539 7.80 -2.09 -36.51
CA ASP A 539 8.73 -1.88 -37.62
C ASP A 539 10.17 -1.56 -37.17
N GLY A 540 10.45 -1.54 -35.87
CA GLY A 540 11.79 -1.40 -35.30
C GLY A 540 12.25 0.03 -35.04
N LYS A 541 11.39 1.03 -35.24
CA LYS A 541 11.66 2.43 -34.86
C LYS A 541 11.80 2.55 -33.35
N LYS A 542 12.83 3.28 -32.91
CA LYS A 542 13.12 3.52 -31.48
C LYS A 542 12.50 4.85 -31.07
N LEU A 543 11.63 4.80 -30.07
CA LEU A 543 11.02 5.97 -29.44
C LEU A 543 11.63 6.15 -28.06
N TYR A 544 12.29 7.28 -27.85
CA TYR A 544 12.89 7.65 -26.57
C TYR A 544 12.00 8.64 -25.85
N PHE A 545 11.49 8.28 -24.68
CA PHE A 545 10.75 9.21 -23.84
C PHE A 545 11.77 9.87 -22.92
N VAL A 546 11.84 11.20 -22.97
CA VAL A 546 12.70 11.98 -22.07
C VAL A 546 11.77 12.85 -21.22
N LEU A 547 11.78 12.65 -19.90
CA LEU A 547 10.85 13.28 -18.97
C LEU A 547 11.61 14.06 -17.89
N ASN A 548 11.24 15.33 -17.69
CA ASN A 548 11.70 16.12 -16.57
C ASN A 548 10.71 16.01 -15.39
N MET A 549 10.85 14.99 -14.55
CA MET A 549 9.98 14.77 -13.40
C MET A 549 10.33 15.66 -12.19
N SER A 550 10.77 16.90 -12.42
CA SER A 550 11.20 17.85 -11.40
C SER A 550 10.71 19.28 -11.69
N ASN A 551 10.89 20.19 -10.73
CA ASN A 551 10.58 21.62 -10.91
C ASN A 551 11.72 22.42 -11.53
N GLU A 552 12.91 21.83 -11.68
CA GLU A 552 14.10 22.51 -12.17
C GLU A 552 14.22 22.37 -13.69
N GLU A 553 14.80 23.36 -14.34
CA GLU A 553 15.21 23.26 -15.74
C GLU A 553 16.39 22.28 -15.86
N ARG A 554 16.38 21.47 -16.93
CA ARG A 554 17.36 20.42 -17.20
C ARG A 554 17.75 20.42 -18.67
N GLU A 555 19.01 20.15 -18.95
CA GLU A 555 19.50 19.98 -20.31
C GLU A 555 19.17 18.58 -20.85
N LEU A 556 18.86 18.51 -22.14
CA LEU A 556 18.67 17.28 -22.88
C LEU A 556 20.02 16.56 -23.08
N PRO A 557 20.08 15.23 -22.97
CA PRO A 557 21.29 14.49 -23.30
C PRO A 557 21.72 14.75 -24.75
N ASN A 558 23.00 15.13 -24.95
CA ASN A 558 23.57 15.50 -26.26
C ASN A 558 23.29 14.48 -27.38
N LYS A 559 23.17 13.19 -27.05
CA LYS A 559 22.84 12.12 -28.01
C LYS A 559 21.52 12.33 -28.75
N PHE A 560 20.63 13.17 -28.21
CA PHE A 560 19.30 13.44 -28.74
C PHE A 560 19.20 14.80 -29.45
N ALA A 561 20.30 15.56 -29.58
CA ALA A 561 20.27 16.91 -30.15
C ALA A 561 19.71 16.99 -31.58
N ASP A 562 19.90 15.93 -32.37
CA ASP A 562 19.41 15.85 -33.76
C ASP A 562 18.11 15.06 -33.93
N TYR A 563 17.45 14.70 -32.83
CA TYR A 563 16.19 13.94 -32.88
C TYR A 563 15.00 14.87 -33.14
N GLU A 564 13.91 14.31 -33.64
CA GLU A 564 12.60 14.95 -33.77
C GLU A 564 11.70 14.55 -32.61
N ASP A 565 10.97 15.51 -32.05
CA ASP A 565 9.95 15.27 -31.02
C ASP A 565 8.58 15.04 -31.68
N ILE A 566 8.11 13.79 -31.66
CA ILE A 566 6.84 13.41 -32.29
C ILE A 566 5.62 14.00 -31.59
N LEU A 567 5.75 14.54 -30.37
CA LEU A 567 4.66 15.28 -29.72
C LEU A 567 4.42 16.66 -30.33
N THR A 568 5.42 17.22 -31.03
CA THR A 568 5.37 18.59 -31.55
C THR A 568 5.64 18.68 -33.06
N GLY A 569 6.29 17.67 -33.65
CA GLY A 569 6.81 17.72 -35.03
C GLY A 569 8.01 18.65 -35.20
N GLU A 570 8.60 19.13 -34.09
CA GLU A 570 9.77 20.01 -34.09
C GLU A 570 11.04 19.22 -33.74
N LYS A 571 12.21 19.84 -33.95
CA LYS A 571 13.48 19.30 -33.43
C LYS A 571 13.48 19.29 -31.90
N ALA A 572 14.19 18.32 -31.32
CA ALA A 572 14.36 18.21 -29.89
C ALA A 572 14.91 19.52 -29.28
N LYS A 573 14.29 19.95 -28.19
CA LYS A 573 14.69 21.14 -27.44
C LYS A 573 15.82 20.78 -26.48
N SER A 574 16.92 21.52 -26.56
CA SER A 574 18.09 21.29 -25.72
C SER A 574 17.84 21.57 -24.24
N SER A 575 16.96 22.53 -23.92
CA SER A 575 16.53 22.80 -22.56
C SER A 575 15.09 22.33 -22.33
N MET A 576 14.87 21.64 -21.21
CA MET A 576 13.59 21.14 -20.74
C MET A 576 13.23 21.83 -19.42
N LYS A 577 12.13 22.59 -19.40
CA LYS A 577 11.57 23.16 -18.17
C LYS A 577 11.09 22.05 -17.25
N GLY A 578 10.84 22.39 -15.99
CA GLY A 578 10.24 21.45 -15.05
C GLY A 578 8.93 20.89 -15.61
N TRP A 579 8.77 19.56 -15.55
CA TRP A 579 7.63 18.82 -16.09
C TRP A 579 7.49 18.79 -17.62
N ASP A 580 8.51 19.21 -18.39
CA ASP A 580 8.52 19.00 -19.83
C ASP A 580 8.74 17.52 -20.18
N VAL A 581 8.16 17.09 -21.29
CA VAL A 581 8.34 15.76 -21.89
C VAL A 581 8.61 15.90 -23.38
N GLN A 582 9.55 15.11 -23.89
CA GLN A 582 9.82 14.96 -25.33
C GLN A 582 9.77 13.48 -25.70
N VAL A 583 9.17 13.13 -26.84
CA VAL A 583 9.16 11.77 -27.38
C VAL A 583 9.96 11.75 -28.66
N LEU A 584 11.19 11.28 -28.55
CA LEU A 584 12.23 11.50 -29.53
C LEU A 584 12.44 10.30 -30.43
N THR A 585 12.48 10.55 -31.73
CA THR A 585 12.93 9.61 -32.75
C THR A 585 14.01 10.24 -33.62
N LYS A 586 14.89 9.40 -34.15
CA LYS A 586 15.81 9.80 -35.21
C LYS A 586 15.11 9.84 -36.56
#